data_AF-A0A3Q4FY77-F1
#
_entry.id   AF-A0A3Q4FY77-F1
#
_cell.length_a   1.000
_cell.length_b   1.000
_cell.length_c   1.000
_cell.angle_alpha   90.00
_cell.angle_beta   90.00
_cell.angle_gamma   90.00
#
_symmetry.space_group_name_H-M   'P 1'
#
loop_
_entity.id
_entity.type
_entity.pdbx_description
1 polymer ?
#
loop_
_entity_poly.entity_id
_entity_poly.type
_entity_poly.pdbx_seq_one_letter_code
_entity_poly.pdbx_strand_id
1 'polypeptide(L)'
;MSPEWAQIFQIKAEDLKQGDSWELQYDANIEPNNPNLDWKEYIRNTSASFKCSMCRRTWPSNKVKVLFHMCLRNGQGTVKVRPLRQNCKKCTNAPMEDPKIESENINTLMEKLVEKIKQKCYHENLEESNRPFRLYEVKSPHEPEHCEGCIKGVCKNNL
;
A
#
# COMPACT_ATOMS: atom_id res chain seq x y z
N MET A 1 3.29 -5.36 10.53
CA MET A 1 2.11 -4.55 10.13
C MET A 1 1.14 -4.49 11.31
N SER A 2 0.47 -3.34 11.54
CA SER A 2 -0.53 -3.22 12.63
C SER A 2 -1.75 -4.10 12.35
N PRO A 3 -2.34 -4.78 13.37
CA PRO A 3 -3.59 -5.54 13.24
C PRO A 3 -4.75 -4.70 12.67
N GLU A 4 -4.70 -3.38 12.85
CA GLU A 4 -5.67 -2.42 12.35
C GLU A 4 -5.93 -2.54 10.84
N TRP A 5 -4.90 -2.85 10.04
CA TRP A 5 -5.06 -3.01 8.59
C TRP A 5 -6.06 -4.11 8.24
N ALA A 6 -5.90 -5.28 8.86
CA ALA A 6 -6.76 -6.42 8.63
C ALA A 6 -8.17 -6.17 9.16
N GLN A 7 -8.30 -5.51 10.32
CA GLN A 7 -9.59 -5.15 10.90
C GLN A 7 -10.39 -4.19 10.00
N ILE A 8 -9.77 -3.09 9.57
CA ILE A 8 -10.41 -2.12 8.66
C ILE A 8 -10.75 -2.79 7.34
N PHE A 9 -9.86 -3.61 6.80
CA PHE A 9 -10.13 -4.36 5.57
C PHE A 9 -11.35 -5.26 5.71
N GLN A 10 -11.42 -6.04 6.79
CA GLN A 10 -12.52 -6.97 7.03
C GLN A 10 -13.87 -6.24 7.02
N ILE A 11 -13.98 -5.13 7.75
CA ILE A 11 -15.19 -4.30 7.80
C ILE A 11 -15.58 -3.81 6.40
N LYS A 12 -14.62 -3.36 5.59
CA LYS A 12 -14.90 -2.85 4.23
C LYS A 12 -15.20 -3.97 3.22
N ALA A 13 -14.69 -5.18 3.47
CA ALA A 13 -14.84 -6.33 2.59
C ALA A 13 -16.18 -7.06 2.79
N GLU A 14 -16.91 -6.79 3.87
CA GLU A 14 -18.24 -7.37 4.14
C GLU A 14 -19.23 -7.17 2.98
N ASP A 15 -19.13 -6.04 2.27
CA ASP A 15 -20.00 -5.66 1.15
C ASP A 15 -19.47 -6.09 -0.24
N LEU A 16 -18.53 -7.03 -0.31
CA LEU A 16 -18.00 -7.52 -1.60
C LEU A 16 -19.02 -8.39 -2.32
N LYS A 17 -19.22 -9.63 -1.87
CA LYS A 17 -20.20 -10.56 -2.44
C LYS A 17 -20.63 -11.57 -1.40
N GLN A 18 -21.94 -11.80 -1.31
CA GLN A 18 -22.49 -12.79 -0.38
C GLN A 18 -21.95 -14.20 -0.69
N GLY A 19 -21.42 -14.86 0.33
CA GLY A 19 -20.85 -16.21 0.24
C GLY A 19 -19.34 -16.26 0.04
N ASP A 20 -18.72 -15.16 -0.36
CA ASP A 20 -17.26 -15.09 -0.48
C ASP A 20 -16.62 -14.57 0.81
N SER A 21 -15.42 -15.06 1.13
CA SER A 21 -14.60 -14.59 2.24
C SER A 21 -13.34 -13.88 1.72
N TRP A 22 -12.86 -12.90 2.46
CA TRP A 22 -11.66 -12.15 2.11
C TRP A 22 -10.76 -11.96 3.33
N GLU A 23 -9.46 -12.14 3.16
CA GLU A 23 -8.46 -11.84 4.18
C GLU A 23 -7.33 -10.94 3.65
N LEU A 24 -6.70 -10.19 4.55
CA LEU A 24 -5.54 -9.35 4.27
C LEU A 24 -4.32 -9.85 5.04
N GLN A 25 -3.27 -10.18 4.32
CA GLN A 25 -2.01 -10.71 4.86
C GLN A 25 -0.84 -9.79 4.50
N TYR A 26 0.02 -9.49 5.47
CA TYR A 26 1.29 -8.84 5.17
C TYR A 26 2.25 -9.85 4.56
N ASP A 27 2.90 -9.50 3.44
CA ASP A 27 3.93 -10.32 2.82
C ASP A 27 5.10 -9.43 2.39
N ALA A 28 6.25 -9.56 3.07
CA ALA A 28 7.43 -8.77 2.74
C ALA A 28 8.09 -9.17 1.41
N ASN A 29 7.68 -10.29 0.80
CA ASN A 29 8.31 -10.85 -0.39
C ASN A 29 7.57 -10.52 -1.69
N ILE A 30 6.37 -9.94 -1.63
CA ILE A 30 5.70 -9.52 -2.87
C ILE A 30 6.45 -8.36 -3.51
N GLU A 31 6.65 -8.46 -4.82
CA GLU A 31 7.41 -7.52 -5.64
C GLU A 31 6.50 -6.91 -6.71
N PRO A 32 6.65 -5.61 -6.99
CA PRO A 32 5.81 -4.96 -7.98
C PRO A 32 6.08 -5.46 -9.39
N ASN A 33 5.06 -5.40 -10.23
CA ASN A 33 5.02 -5.90 -11.60
C ASN A 33 5.39 -7.40 -11.72
N ASN A 34 5.30 -8.16 -10.61
CA ASN A 34 5.61 -9.58 -10.58
C ASN A 34 4.60 -10.38 -9.73
N PRO A 35 3.29 -10.29 -10.02
CA PRO A 35 2.30 -11.11 -9.33
C PRO A 35 2.45 -12.59 -9.72
N ASN A 36 2.19 -13.48 -8.77
CA ASN A 36 2.07 -14.91 -9.04
C ASN A 36 0.95 -15.18 -10.06
N LEU A 37 0.99 -16.33 -10.73
CA LEU A 37 -0.07 -16.74 -11.67
C LEU A 37 -1.46 -16.68 -10.99
N ASP A 38 -2.43 -16.10 -11.70
CA ASP A 38 -3.82 -15.82 -11.25
C ASP A 38 -3.98 -14.70 -10.21
N TRP A 39 -2.89 -14.11 -9.71
CA TRP A 39 -2.98 -12.95 -8.85
C TRP A 39 -3.10 -11.67 -9.68
N LYS A 40 -3.94 -10.76 -9.23
CA LYS A 40 -4.11 -9.42 -9.78
C LYS A 40 -3.31 -8.44 -8.94
N GLU A 41 -2.64 -7.49 -9.59
CA GLU A 41 -1.88 -6.46 -8.88
C GLU A 41 -2.68 -5.16 -8.75
N TYR A 42 -2.52 -4.47 -7.63
CA TYR A 42 -2.86 -3.07 -7.46
C TYR A 42 -1.77 -2.33 -6.69
N ILE A 43 -1.31 -1.20 -7.23
CA ILE A 43 -0.33 -0.33 -6.56
C ILE A 43 -0.99 1.02 -6.34
N ARG A 44 -1.01 1.49 -5.09
CA ARG A 44 -1.62 2.77 -4.70
C ARG A 44 -0.66 3.66 -3.93
N ASN A 45 -0.82 4.97 -4.09
CA ASN A 45 -0.08 5.96 -3.32
C ASN A 45 -0.79 6.23 -1.99
N THR A 46 -0.01 6.54 -0.96
CA THR A 46 -0.49 7.04 0.33
C THR A 46 0.52 7.99 0.96
N SER A 47 0.11 8.63 2.05
CA SER A 47 0.98 9.41 2.91
C SER A 47 1.37 8.61 4.15
N ALA A 48 2.65 8.69 4.51
CA ALA A 48 3.19 8.09 5.72
C ALA A 48 4.28 8.97 6.35
N SER A 49 4.65 8.63 7.59
CA SER A 49 5.89 9.10 8.20
C SER A 49 6.87 7.95 8.37
N PHE A 50 8.16 8.26 8.34
CA PHE A 50 9.25 7.32 8.59
C PHE A 50 10.05 7.77 9.80
N LYS A 51 10.72 6.84 10.46
CA LYS A 51 11.63 7.10 11.57
C LYS A 51 12.89 6.28 11.39
N CYS A 52 14.03 6.94 11.29
CA CYS A 52 15.32 6.27 11.19
C CYS A 52 15.63 5.52 12.49
N SER A 53 15.94 4.25 12.39
CA SER A 53 16.44 3.40 13.46
C SER A 53 17.80 3.87 13.99
N MET A 54 18.67 4.41 13.13
CA MET A 54 20.02 4.87 13.46
C MET A 54 20.04 6.25 14.14
N CYS A 55 19.54 7.29 13.48
CA CYS A 55 19.64 8.68 13.97
C CYS A 55 18.35 9.24 14.57
N ARG A 56 17.28 8.44 14.65
CA ARG A 56 15.96 8.81 15.16
C ARG A 56 15.22 9.94 14.42
N ARG A 57 15.83 10.54 13.39
CA ARG A 57 15.20 11.52 12.50
C ARG A 57 13.89 10.95 11.95
N THR A 58 12.86 11.79 11.91
CA THR A 58 11.61 11.49 11.23
C THR A 58 11.46 12.31 9.96
N TRP A 59 10.73 11.79 8.98
CA TRP A 59 10.37 12.53 7.78
C TRP A 59 9.02 12.04 7.23
N PRO A 60 8.18 12.94 6.71
CA PRO A 60 6.96 12.57 6.02
C PRO A 60 7.22 12.26 4.53
N SER A 61 6.32 11.51 3.92
CA SER A 61 6.24 11.35 2.47
C SER A 61 4.80 11.14 2.02
N ASN A 62 4.38 11.89 0.99
CA ASN A 62 3.07 11.74 0.33
C ASN A 62 3.14 10.85 -0.93
N LYS A 63 4.28 10.16 -1.14
CA LYS A 63 4.57 9.34 -2.33
C LYS A 63 4.79 7.87 -1.99
N VAL A 64 4.39 7.41 -0.80
CA VAL A 64 4.58 6.02 -0.39
C VAL A 64 3.71 5.12 -1.25
N LYS A 65 4.31 4.07 -1.83
CA LYS A 65 3.59 3.07 -2.61
C LYS A 65 3.20 1.92 -1.71
N VAL A 66 1.96 1.45 -1.86
CA VAL A 66 1.47 0.23 -1.22
C VAL A 66 1.11 -0.75 -2.32
N LEU A 67 1.79 -1.90 -2.31
CA LEU A 67 1.56 -3.00 -3.24
C LEU A 67 0.53 -3.94 -2.66
N PHE A 68 -0.43 -4.33 -3.49
CA PHE A 68 -1.43 -5.33 -3.21
C PHE A 68 -1.40 -6.39 -4.31
N HIS A 69 -1.23 -7.65 -3.95
CA HIS A 69 -1.54 -8.79 -4.80
C HIS A 69 -2.83 -9.41 -4.28
N MET A 70 -3.83 -9.58 -5.14
CA MET A 70 -5.14 -10.13 -4.77
C MET A 70 -5.51 -11.33 -5.64
N CYS A 71 -6.14 -12.34 -5.06
CA CYS A 71 -6.62 -13.52 -5.77
C CYS A 71 -7.95 -13.98 -5.15
N LEU A 72 -8.87 -14.46 -6.00
CA LEU A 72 -10.13 -15.06 -5.59
C LEU A 72 -10.22 -16.46 -6.20
N ARG A 73 -10.42 -17.48 -5.37
CA ARG A 73 -10.52 -18.89 -5.80
C ARG A 73 -11.65 -19.57 -5.06
N ASN A 74 -12.65 -20.07 -5.78
CA ASN A 74 -13.77 -20.81 -5.20
C ASN A 74 -14.44 -20.09 -4.00
N GLY A 75 -14.63 -18.78 -4.11
CA GLY A 75 -15.21 -17.94 -3.06
C GLY A 75 -14.24 -17.56 -1.92
N GLN A 76 -12.99 -17.99 -1.97
CA GLN A 76 -11.95 -17.62 -1.00
C GLN A 76 -11.00 -16.59 -1.60
N GLY A 77 -11.06 -15.37 -1.08
CA GLY A 77 -10.26 -14.23 -1.46
C GLY A 77 -9.08 -14.00 -0.52
N THR A 78 -7.90 -13.77 -1.07
CA THR A 78 -6.71 -13.38 -0.30
C THR A 78 -6.11 -12.13 -0.92
N VAL A 79 -5.78 -11.16 -0.07
CA VAL A 79 -4.94 -10.01 -0.43
C VAL A 79 -3.63 -10.09 0.33
N LYS A 80 -2.52 -10.06 -0.39
CA LYS A 80 -1.19 -9.80 0.16
C LYS A 80 -0.85 -8.33 0.02
N VAL A 81 -0.34 -7.71 1.09
CA VAL A 81 -0.02 -6.28 1.14
C VAL A 81 1.42 -6.03 1.58
N ARG A 82 2.07 -5.05 0.93
CA ARG A 82 3.39 -4.55 1.28
C ARG A 82 3.51 -3.05 1.02
N PRO A 83 3.55 -2.21 2.08
CA PRO A 83 4.01 -0.84 1.95
C PRO A 83 5.50 -0.79 1.59
N LEU A 84 5.86 0.03 0.59
CA LEU A 84 7.26 0.23 0.19
C LEU A 84 7.95 1.25 1.10
N ARG A 85 9.21 0.99 1.36
CA ARG A 85 10.03 1.63 2.40
C ARG A 85 10.81 2.83 1.87
N GLN A 86 11.38 3.58 2.81
CA GLN A 86 12.37 4.62 2.53
C GLN A 86 13.50 4.54 3.54
N ASN A 87 14.72 4.90 3.13
CA ASN A 87 15.85 4.98 4.06
C ASN A 87 16.24 6.44 4.37
N CYS A 88 17.05 6.60 5.41
CA CYS A 88 17.43 7.92 5.89
C CYS A 88 18.52 8.55 5.02
N LYS A 89 18.23 9.70 4.41
CA LYS A 89 19.19 10.47 3.61
C LYS A 89 20.40 11.05 4.36
N LYS A 90 20.38 11.02 5.69
CA LYS A 90 21.46 11.59 6.52
C LYS A 90 22.45 10.54 7.02
N CYS A 91 22.09 9.26 6.99
CA CYS A 91 22.92 8.20 7.51
C CYS A 91 23.55 7.42 6.37
N THR A 92 24.87 7.22 6.44
CA THR A 92 25.57 6.28 5.56
C THR A 92 25.06 4.87 5.84
N ASN A 93 24.75 4.11 4.79
CA ASN A 93 24.22 2.74 4.87
C ASN A 93 22.93 2.62 5.70
N ALA A 94 22.07 3.65 5.67
CA ALA A 94 20.78 3.61 6.35
C ALA A 94 19.92 2.44 5.84
N PRO A 95 19.32 1.63 6.75
CA PRO A 95 18.39 0.59 6.37
C PRO A 95 17.09 1.20 5.82
N MET A 96 16.37 0.40 5.04
CA MET A 96 15.01 0.72 4.58
C MET A 96 14.03 0.62 5.76
N GLU A 97 13.42 1.75 6.12
CA GLU A 97 12.48 1.87 7.22
C GLU A 97 11.05 1.66 6.75
N ASP A 98 10.26 0.95 7.56
CA ASP A 98 8.85 0.78 7.31
C ASP A 98 8.07 2.09 7.50
N PRO A 99 7.08 2.37 6.63
CA PRO A 99 6.24 3.54 6.78
C PRO A 99 5.26 3.36 7.95
N LYS A 100 5.12 4.41 8.77
CA LYS A 100 3.98 4.58 9.69
C LYS A 100 2.87 5.34 8.96
N ILE A 101 1.82 4.61 8.61
CA ILE A 101 0.61 5.14 7.94
C ILE A 101 -0.47 5.31 9.02
N GLU A 102 -1.08 6.49 9.07
CA GLU A 102 -2.14 6.82 10.05
C GLU A 102 -3.49 6.19 9.66
N SER A 103 -4.34 5.91 10.65
CA SER A 103 -5.61 5.19 10.51
C SER A 103 -6.52 5.72 9.39
N GLU A 104 -6.60 7.04 9.22
CA GLU A 104 -7.40 7.67 8.16
C GLU A 104 -6.93 7.28 6.75
N ASN A 105 -5.61 7.20 6.56
CA ASN A 105 -5.01 6.78 5.29
C ASN A 105 -5.11 5.27 5.10
N ILE A 106 -5.09 4.47 6.18
CA ILE A 106 -5.38 3.03 6.11
C ILE A 106 -6.83 2.82 5.65
N ASN A 107 -7.79 3.54 6.24
CA ASN A 107 -9.20 3.51 5.81
C ASN A 107 -9.36 3.81 4.31
N THR A 108 -8.73 4.89 3.85
CA THR A 108 -8.77 5.27 2.43
C THR A 108 -8.13 4.19 1.54
N LEU A 109 -7.02 3.58 1.97
CA LEU A 109 -6.39 2.48 1.23
C LEU A 109 -7.30 1.25 1.13
N MET A 110 -7.96 0.85 2.22
CA MET A 110 -8.81 -0.34 2.23
C MET A 110 -10.07 -0.14 1.38
N GLU A 111 -10.69 1.03 1.42
CA GLU A 111 -11.82 1.36 0.53
C GLU A 111 -11.42 1.25 -0.95
N LYS A 112 -10.27 1.83 -1.30
CA LYS A 112 -9.72 1.77 -2.66
C LYS A 112 -9.38 0.34 -3.08
N LEU A 113 -8.86 -0.46 -2.16
CA LEU A 113 -8.57 -1.87 -2.39
C LEU A 113 -9.86 -2.66 -2.68
N VAL A 114 -10.92 -2.46 -1.89
CA VAL A 114 -12.22 -3.11 -2.11
C VAL A 114 -12.82 -2.74 -3.47
N GLU A 115 -12.77 -1.46 -3.86
CA GLU A 115 -13.15 -1.04 -5.22
C GLU A 115 -12.33 -1.77 -6.30
N LYS A 116 -11.03 -1.96 -6.09
CA LYS A 116 -10.18 -2.71 -7.04
C LYS A 116 -10.46 -4.20 -7.06
N ILE A 117 -10.83 -4.81 -5.93
CA ILE A 117 -11.25 -6.21 -5.88
C ILE A 117 -12.51 -6.40 -6.73
N LYS A 118 -13.53 -5.54 -6.55
CA LYS A 118 -14.76 -5.54 -7.36
C LYS A 118 -14.45 -5.50 -8.86
N GLN A 119 -13.53 -4.65 -9.28
CA GLN A 119 -13.17 -4.55 -10.69
C GLN A 119 -12.31 -5.72 -11.20
N LYS A 120 -11.26 -6.11 -10.47
CA LYS A 120 -10.25 -7.05 -10.99
C LYS A 120 -10.56 -8.52 -10.72
N CYS A 121 -11.27 -8.82 -9.63
CA CYS A 121 -11.60 -10.17 -9.21
C CYS A 121 -13.06 -10.53 -9.51
N TYR A 122 -13.98 -9.56 -9.43
CA TYR A 122 -15.40 -9.75 -9.73
C TYR A 122 -15.83 -9.25 -11.11
N HIS A 123 -14.93 -8.58 -11.84
CA HIS A 123 -15.20 -8.04 -13.18
C HIS A 123 -16.37 -7.04 -13.22
N GLU A 124 -16.61 -6.35 -12.11
CA GLU A 124 -17.62 -5.29 -12.04
C GLU A 124 -17.13 -4.01 -12.72
N ASN A 125 -18.02 -3.39 -13.51
CA ASN A 125 -17.75 -2.09 -14.14
C ASN A 125 -18.08 -0.98 -13.15
N LEU A 126 -17.08 -0.56 -12.38
CA LEU A 126 -17.18 0.54 -11.41
C LEU A 126 -16.27 1.70 -11.79
N GLU A 127 -16.77 2.92 -11.65
CA GLU A 127 -15.92 4.11 -11.67
C GLU A 127 -15.07 4.17 -10.40
N GLU A 128 -13.80 4.58 -10.52
CA GLU A 128 -12.96 4.82 -9.35
C GLU A 128 -13.43 6.08 -8.62
N SER A 129 -13.76 5.96 -7.32
CA SER A 129 -14.10 7.16 -6.56
C SER A 129 -12.86 8.06 -6.39
N ASN A 130 -13.03 9.39 -6.41
CA ASN A 130 -11.91 10.33 -6.29
C ASN A 130 -11.62 10.72 -4.83
N ARG A 131 -11.54 9.74 -3.92
CA ARG A 131 -11.23 10.01 -2.51
C ARG A 131 -9.72 10.24 -2.33
N PRO A 132 -9.27 11.45 -1.94
CA PRO A 132 -7.86 11.70 -1.65
C PRO A 132 -7.48 11.12 -0.29
N PHE A 133 -6.19 10.86 -0.10
CA PHE A 133 -5.60 10.54 1.20
C PHE A 133 -5.15 11.83 1.90
N ARG A 134 -5.06 11.80 3.24
CA ARG A 134 -4.55 12.93 4.03
C ARG A 134 -3.08 13.16 3.71
N LEU A 135 -2.73 14.38 3.33
CA LEU A 135 -1.37 14.80 3.02
C LEU A 135 -0.64 15.30 4.27
N TYR A 136 0.66 15.05 4.34
CA TYR A 136 1.56 15.75 5.26
C TYR A 136 2.12 17.01 4.60
N GLU A 137 2.50 17.97 5.43
CA GLU A 137 3.39 19.06 5.00
C GLU A 137 4.78 18.47 4.72
N VAL A 138 5.21 18.48 3.45
CA VAL A 138 6.49 17.95 3.02
C VAL A 138 7.37 19.12 2.56
N LYS A 139 8.44 19.40 3.31
CA LYS A 139 9.35 20.53 3.09
C LYS A 139 10.55 20.22 2.19
N SER A 140 10.70 18.98 1.76
CA SER A 140 11.85 18.54 0.95
C SER A 140 11.37 17.88 -0.33
N PRO A 141 12.13 18.00 -1.43
CA PRO A 141 11.81 17.30 -2.67
C PRO A 141 11.86 15.78 -2.44
N HIS A 142 11.22 15.06 -3.36
CA HIS A 142 11.32 13.60 -3.39
C HIS A 142 12.73 13.19 -3.83
N GLU A 143 13.34 12.26 -3.11
CA GLU A 143 14.70 11.77 -3.37
C GLU A 143 14.64 10.29 -3.81
N PRO A 144 14.74 9.99 -5.13
CA PRO A 144 14.52 8.65 -5.66
C PRO A 144 15.47 7.57 -5.11
N GLU A 145 16.73 7.93 -4.86
CA GLU A 145 17.75 7.03 -4.28
C GLU A 145 17.40 6.53 -2.86
N HIS A 146 16.51 7.25 -2.17
CA HIS A 146 16.06 6.92 -0.82
C HIS A 146 14.68 6.26 -0.79
N CYS A 147 14.10 5.96 -1.95
CA CYS A 147 12.74 5.42 -2.07
C CYS A 147 12.73 4.03 -2.69
N GLU A 148 12.27 3.02 -1.94
CA GLU A 148 12.14 1.64 -2.46
C GLU A 148 11.23 1.58 -3.70
N GLY A 149 10.19 2.42 -3.76
CA GLY A 149 9.33 2.51 -4.94
C GLY A 149 10.02 3.04 -6.19
N CYS A 150 10.93 4.00 -6.07
CA CYS A 150 11.75 4.48 -7.19
C CYS A 150 12.77 3.42 -7.62
N ILE A 151 13.45 2.82 -6.64
CA ILE A 151 14.43 1.73 -6.88
C ILE A 151 13.76 0.56 -7.62
N LYS A 152 12.49 0.26 -7.30
CA LYS A 152 11.69 -0.78 -7.96
C LYS A 152 10.92 -0.29 -9.20
N GLY A 153 11.08 0.97 -9.62
CA GLY A 153 10.48 1.51 -10.85
C GLY A 153 8.97 1.77 -10.83
N VAL A 154 8.32 1.86 -9.66
CA VAL A 154 6.86 2.04 -9.53
C VAL A 154 6.41 3.45 -9.13
N CYS A 155 7.36 4.33 -8.82
CA CYS A 155 7.10 5.76 -8.71
C CYS A 155 6.99 6.39 -10.11
N LYS A 156 5.76 6.46 -10.63
CA LYS A 156 5.46 7.28 -11.81
C LYS A 156 5.37 8.75 -11.36
N ASN A 157 6.18 9.61 -11.97
CA ASN A 157 6.42 11.04 -11.69
C ASN A 157 7.53 11.30 -10.66
N ASN A 158 8.78 11.36 -11.17
CA ASN A 158 9.97 11.88 -10.49
C ASN A 158 9.92 13.41 -10.24
N LEU A 159 8.77 14.05 -10.45
CA LEU A 159 8.50 15.47 -10.18
C LEU A 159 7.85 15.59 -8.81
#